data_AF-A0A528GXM3-F1
#
_entry.id   AF-A0A528GXM3-F1
#
_cell.length_a   1.000
_cell.length_b   1.000
_cell.length_c   1.000
_cell.angle_alpha   90.00
_cell.angle_beta   90.00
_cell.angle_gamma   90.00
#
_symmetry.space_group_name_H-M   'P 1'
#
loop_
_entity.id
_entity.type
_entity.pdbx_description
1 polymer ?
#
loop_
_entity_poly.entity_id
_entity_poly.type
_entity_poly.pdbx_seq_one_letter_code
_entity_poly.pdbx_strand_id
1 'polypeptide(L)'
;LVDSVEVVVVALPGYGHKFAFDAIAPHVRADQTVIISSHASFGALYLSRELAAHGVMATIIAWGTTVVAGRQKGQAEVNVSTVRQKVDIATVPHARSTEGLALCEKLFGDRFVDRGSLMAIAVSNLNPQNHMGIALCNLTRME
;
A
#
# COMPACT_ATOMS: atom_id res chain seq x y z
N LEU A 1 0.14 12.60 -15.51
CA LEU A 1 0.91 11.46 -14.92
C LEU A 1 -0.02 10.31 -14.59
N VAL A 2 -1.08 10.54 -13.81
CA VAL A 2 -2.08 9.52 -13.46
C VAL A 2 -3.51 9.96 -13.76
N ASP A 3 -3.69 10.99 -14.57
CA ASP A 3 -4.95 11.67 -14.85
C ASP A 3 -5.93 10.88 -15.75
N SER A 4 -5.46 9.81 -16.41
CA SER A 4 -6.28 9.01 -17.33
C SER A 4 -6.69 7.64 -16.78
N VAL A 5 -6.48 7.38 -15.48
CA VAL A 5 -6.80 6.09 -14.84
C VAL A 5 -7.85 6.24 -13.74
N GLU A 6 -8.46 5.12 -13.34
CA GLU A 6 -9.39 5.07 -12.20
C GLU A 6 -8.67 4.66 -10.90
N VAL A 7 -7.63 3.83 -11.02
CA VAL A 7 -6.90 3.25 -9.89
C VAL A 7 -5.40 3.36 -10.10
N VAL A 8 -4.69 3.84 -9.07
CA VAL A 8 -3.22 3.89 -9.02
C VAL A 8 -2.73 2.91 -7.97
N VAL A 9 -1.85 1.97 -8.35
CA VAL A 9 -1.22 1.04 -7.39
C VAL A 9 0.23 1.44 -7.17
N VAL A 10 0.55 1.88 -5.96
CA VAL A 10 1.93 2.15 -5.53
C VAL A 10 2.53 0.84 -5.01
N ALA A 11 3.35 0.21 -5.86
CA ALA A 11 4.03 -1.07 -5.58
C ALA A 11 5.55 -0.85 -5.45
N LEU A 12 5.93 0.04 -4.52
CA LEU A 12 7.33 0.36 -4.23
C LEU A 12 7.66 -0.07 -2.79
N PRO A 13 8.95 -0.29 -2.48
CA PRO A 13 9.38 -0.37 -1.09
C PRO A 13 9.07 0.92 -0.34
N GLY A 14 8.98 0.83 1.00
CA GLY A 14 8.60 1.97 1.85
C GLY A 14 9.46 3.23 1.67
N TYR A 15 10.75 3.09 1.32
CA TYR A 15 11.63 4.24 1.03
C TYR A 15 11.26 4.99 -0.25
N GLY A 16 10.57 4.35 -1.20
CA GLY A 16 10.11 4.96 -2.45
C GLY A 16 8.74 5.64 -2.33
N HIS A 17 8.02 5.41 -1.23
CA HIS A 17 6.66 5.91 -1.05
C HIS A 17 6.58 7.43 -1.11
N LYS A 18 7.40 8.16 -0.34
CA LYS A 18 7.33 9.63 -0.29
C LYS A 18 7.54 10.24 -1.68
N PHE A 19 8.58 9.79 -2.39
CA PHE A 19 8.86 10.25 -3.75
C PHE A 19 7.66 10.03 -4.68
N ALA A 20 7.06 8.83 -4.66
CA ALA A 20 5.91 8.53 -5.50
C ALA A 20 4.68 9.36 -5.10
N PHE A 21 4.40 9.51 -3.81
CA PHE A 21 3.27 10.29 -3.31
C PHE A 21 3.38 11.77 -3.71
N ASP A 22 4.54 12.38 -3.51
CA ASP A 22 4.80 13.77 -3.91
C ASP A 22 4.61 13.96 -5.42
N ALA A 23 5.06 12.99 -6.23
CA ALA A 23 4.97 13.07 -7.67
C ALA A 23 3.53 12.92 -8.21
N ILE A 24 2.70 12.08 -7.58
CA ILE A 24 1.31 11.87 -8.03
C ILE A 24 0.33 12.88 -7.45
N ALA A 25 0.59 13.44 -6.27
CA ALA A 25 -0.37 14.28 -5.55
C ALA A 25 -0.98 15.43 -6.38
N PRO A 26 -0.23 16.17 -7.21
CA PRO A 26 -0.80 17.24 -8.05
C PRO A 26 -1.71 16.76 -9.18
N HIS A 27 -1.73 15.45 -9.47
CA HIS A 27 -2.41 14.87 -10.62
C HIS A 27 -3.56 13.92 -10.24
N VAL A 28 -3.68 13.58 -8.95
CA VAL A 28 -4.76 12.72 -8.46
C VAL A 28 -6.06 13.51 -8.42
N ARG A 29 -7.14 12.87 -8.88
CA ARG A 29 -8.51 13.41 -8.83
C ARG A 29 -9.32 12.76 -7.72
N ALA A 30 -10.38 13.42 -7.28
CA ALA A 30 -11.23 12.95 -6.18
C ALA A 30 -12.01 11.65 -6.50
N ASP A 31 -12.22 11.35 -7.78
CA ASP A 31 -12.89 10.13 -8.27
C ASP A 31 -11.94 8.92 -8.37
N GLN A 32 -10.63 9.10 -8.15
CA GLN A 32 -9.66 8.03 -8.22
C GLN A 32 -9.47 7.31 -6.89
N THR A 33 -8.94 6.10 -7.00
CA THR A 33 -8.45 5.35 -5.83
C THR A 33 -6.93 5.12 -5.91
N VAL A 34 -6.23 5.37 -4.81
CA VAL A 34 -4.81 5.03 -4.67
C VAL A 34 -4.66 3.84 -3.73
N ILE A 35 -4.09 2.74 -4.22
CA ILE A 35 -3.74 1.55 -3.44
C ILE A 35 -2.26 1.63 -3.07
N ILE A 36 -1.93 1.49 -1.80
CA ILE A 36 -0.55 1.38 -1.31
C ILE A 36 -0.29 -0.09 -0.98
N SER A 37 0.46 -0.77 -1.85
CA SER A 37 0.84 -2.17 -1.64
C SER A 37 1.99 -2.25 -0.64
N SER A 38 1.80 -2.97 0.47
CA SER A 38 2.75 -2.99 1.59
C SER A 38 2.95 -1.62 2.24
N HIS A 39 1.85 -1.02 2.70
CA HIS A 39 1.82 0.21 3.48
C HIS A 39 2.77 0.14 4.69
N ALA A 40 3.46 1.25 4.92
CA ALA A 40 4.40 1.45 6.01
C ALA A 40 4.36 2.92 6.45
N SER A 41 4.79 3.17 7.69
CA SER A 41 5.05 4.52 8.22
C SER A 41 3.89 5.51 8.04
N PHE A 42 2.63 5.04 8.17
CA PHE A 42 1.44 5.86 7.93
C PHE A 42 1.40 6.55 6.56
N GLY A 43 1.97 5.95 5.52
CA GLY A 43 2.03 6.53 4.17
C GLY A 43 0.67 6.99 3.61
N ALA A 44 -0.41 6.26 3.88
CA ALA A 44 -1.78 6.68 3.51
C ALA A 44 -2.21 8.01 4.16
N LEU A 45 -1.82 8.26 5.41
CA LEU A 45 -2.12 9.53 6.10
C LEU A 45 -1.29 10.67 5.51
N TYR A 46 -0.01 10.40 5.20
CA TYR A 46 0.85 11.33 4.49
C TYR A 46 0.22 11.72 3.15
N LEU A 47 -0.10 10.74 2.30
CA LEU A 47 -0.71 10.99 1.00
C LEU A 47 -2.05 11.73 1.12
N SER A 48 -2.91 11.35 2.08
CA SER A 48 -4.18 12.06 2.34
C SER A 48 -3.95 13.55 2.63
N ARG A 49 -2.92 13.88 3.43
CA ARG A 49 -2.55 15.27 3.72
C ARG A 49 -2.03 16.00 2.48
N GLU A 50 -1.17 15.37 1.68
CA GLU A 50 -0.67 15.99 0.45
C GLU A 50 -1.80 16.23 -0.55
N LEU A 51 -2.72 15.29 -0.73
CA LEU A 51 -3.91 15.48 -1.57
C LEU A 51 -4.80 16.61 -1.05
N ALA A 52 -5.01 16.69 0.27
CA ALA A 52 -5.79 17.76 0.88
C ALA A 52 -5.15 19.14 0.65
N ALA A 53 -3.80 19.24 0.61
CA ALA A 53 -3.10 20.49 0.27
C ALA A 53 -3.37 20.93 -1.18
N HIS A 54 -3.77 20.01 -2.06
CA HIS A 54 -4.24 20.28 -3.42
C HIS A 54 -5.78 20.38 -3.53
N GLY A 55 -6.51 20.40 -2.41
CA GLY A 55 -7.98 20.46 -2.39
C GLY A 55 -8.67 19.17 -2.85
N VAL A 56 -7.95 18.04 -2.85
CA VAL A 56 -8.46 16.74 -3.30
C VAL A 56 -8.66 15.82 -2.11
N MET A 57 -9.81 15.14 -2.08
CA MET A 57 -10.07 14.01 -1.19
C MET A 57 -10.37 12.77 -2.03
N ALA A 58 -9.33 11.99 -2.31
CA ALA A 58 -9.45 10.72 -3.03
C ALA A 58 -9.50 9.53 -2.06
N THR A 59 -9.96 8.37 -2.53
CA THR A 59 -9.93 7.13 -1.75
C THR A 59 -8.51 6.57 -1.73
N ILE A 60 -8.00 6.25 -0.54
CA ILE A 60 -6.68 5.62 -0.35
C ILE A 60 -6.88 4.31 0.39
N ILE A 61 -6.40 3.21 -0.19
CA ILE A 61 -6.47 1.87 0.41
C ILE A 61 -5.06 1.44 0.80
N ALA A 62 -4.84 1.24 2.09
CA ALA A 62 -3.59 0.77 2.65
C ALA A 62 -3.63 -0.75 2.83
N TRP A 63 -2.74 -1.48 2.17
CA TRP A 63 -2.57 -2.91 2.41
C TRP A 63 -1.43 -3.16 3.39
N GLY A 64 -1.61 -4.01 4.39
CA GLY A 64 -0.56 -4.32 5.36
C GLY A 64 0.63 -5.09 4.79
N THR A 65 0.48 -5.70 3.60
CA THR A 65 1.52 -6.45 2.90
C THR A 65 1.26 -6.47 1.39
N THR A 66 2.13 -7.10 0.62
CA THR A 66 1.91 -7.35 -0.81
C THR A 66 0.94 -8.53 -1.01
N VAL A 67 0.16 -8.54 -2.09
CA VAL A 67 -0.72 -9.70 -2.41
C VAL A 67 0.09 -10.92 -2.83
N VAL A 68 1.24 -10.72 -3.47
CA VAL A 68 2.11 -11.79 -3.96
C VAL A 68 3.49 -11.74 -3.34
N ALA A 69 4.13 -12.90 -3.25
CA ALA A 69 5.57 -13.01 -3.09
C ALA A 69 6.15 -13.58 -4.39
N GLY A 70 7.29 -13.05 -4.81
CA GLY A 70 7.92 -13.46 -6.04
C GLY A 70 9.30 -12.85 -6.19
N ARG A 71 10.00 -13.28 -7.24
CA ARG A 71 11.32 -12.76 -7.60
C ARG A 71 11.34 -12.47 -9.10
N GLN A 72 11.95 -11.35 -9.44
CA GLN A 72 12.22 -11.01 -10.84
C GLN A 72 13.13 -12.09 -11.46
N LYS A 73 12.80 -12.51 -12.69
CA LYS A 73 13.58 -13.47 -13.49
C LYS A 73 14.24 -12.79 -14.70
N GLY A 74 13.63 -11.73 -15.21
CA GLY A 74 14.16 -10.89 -16.28
C GLY A 74 13.51 -9.51 -16.26
N GLN A 75 13.80 -8.66 -17.25
CA GLN A 75 13.26 -7.28 -17.28
C GLN A 75 11.72 -7.23 -17.32
N ALA A 76 11.08 -8.20 -17.97
CA ALA A 76 9.63 -8.30 -18.09
C ALA A 76 9.08 -9.65 -17.59
N GLU A 77 9.85 -10.37 -16.77
CA GLU A 77 9.48 -11.69 -16.28
C GLU A 77 9.67 -11.79 -14.76
N VAL A 78 8.67 -12.36 -14.09
CA VAL A 78 8.68 -12.60 -12.64
C VAL A 78 8.19 -14.01 -12.35
N ASN A 79 8.83 -14.68 -11.39
CA ASN A 79 8.28 -15.89 -10.80
C ASN A 79 7.47 -15.52 -9.55
N VAL A 80 6.19 -15.87 -9.56
CA VAL A 80 5.30 -15.72 -8.40
C VAL A 80 5.33 -17.03 -7.60
N SER A 81 5.94 -17.00 -6.42
CA SER A 81 6.05 -18.18 -5.56
C SER A 81 4.82 -18.36 -4.67
N THR A 82 4.12 -17.25 -4.36
CA THR A 82 2.99 -17.29 -3.45
C THR A 82 1.97 -16.21 -3.80
N VAL A 83 0.70 -16.57 -3.78
CA VAL A 83 -0.43 -15.66 -3.75
C VAL A 83 -1.06 -15.77 -2.36
N ARG A 84 -1.13 -14.66 -1.62
CA ARG A 84 -1.65 -14.68 -0.23
C ARG A 84 -3.16 -14.85 -0.23
N GLN A 85 -3.63 -15.73 0.65
CA GLN A 85 -5.07 -15.97 0.84
C GLN A 85 -5.76 -14.87 1.65
N LYS A 86 -5.00 -14.10 2.43
CA LYS A 86 -5.55 -13.03 3.26
C LYS A 86 -4.57 -11.86 3.33
N VAL A 87 -5.07 -10.66 3.05
CA VAL A 87 -4.37 -9.38 3.11
C VAL A 87 -5.23 -8.41 3.89
N ASP A 88 -4.68 -7.90 4.98
CA ASP A 88 -5.37 -6.91 5.81
C ASP A 88 -5.32 -5.54 5.13
N ILE A 89 -6.45 -4.86 5.09
CA ILE A 89 -6.57 -3.52 4.50
C ILE A 89 -7.25 -2.53 5.45
N ALA A 90 -7.03 -1.25 5.19
CA ALA A 90 -7.85 -0.17 5.72
C ALA A 90 -7.97 0.94 4.69
N THR A 91 -9.11 1.61 4.66
CA THR A 91 -9.43 2.66 3.68
C THR A 91 -9.50 4.03 4.35
N VAL A 92 -8.99 5.05 3.66
CA VAL A 92 -9.07 6.46 4.03
C VAL A 92 -9.75 7.23 2.90
N PRO A 93 -10.84 7.98 3.15
CA PRO A 93 -11.55 8.07 4.43
C PRO A 93 -12.29 6.76 4.78
N HIS A 94 -12.48 6.49 6.08
CA HIS A 94 -13.11 5.25 6.56
C HIS A 94 -14.54 5.05 6.01
N ALA A 95 -15.27 6.13 5.72
CA ALA A 95 -16.58 6.05 5.09
C ALA A 95 -16.59 5.31 3.74
N ARG A 96 -15.43 5.14 3.09
CA ARG A 96 -15.23 4.41 1.84
C ARG A 96 -14.76 2.97 2.05
N SER A 97 -14.72 2.45 3.28
CA SER A 97 -14.22 1.12 3.61
C SER A 97 -14.86 -0.01 2.79
N THR A 98 -16.20 -0.04 2.70
CA THR A 98 -16.92 -1.07 1.94
C THR A 98 -16.61 -1.01 0.44
N GLU A 99 -16.55 0.19 -0.13
CA GLU A 99 -16.17 0.41 -1.53
C GLU A 99 -14.72 -0.02 -1.79
N GLY A 100 -13.80 0.32 -0.88
CA GLY A 100 -12.40 -0.05 -0.97
C GLY A 100 -12.17 -1.56 -0.90
N LEU A 101 -12.90 -2.26 -0.03
CA LEU A 101 -12.87 -3.72 0.05
C LEU A 101 -13.37 -4.35 -1.25
N ALA A 102 -14.55 -3.94 -1.72
CA ALA A 102 -15.14 -4.44 -2.96
C ALA A 102 -14.24 -4.19 -4.18
N LEU A 103 -13.56 -3.04 -4.25
CA LEU A 103 -12.60 -2.74 -5.31
C LEU A 103 -11.39 -3.69 -5.27
N CYS A 104 -10.84 -3.95 -4.08
CA CYS A 104 -9.72 -4.88 -3.94
C CYS A 104 -10.12 -6.30 -4.35
N GLU A 105 -11.30 -6.75 -3.94
CA GLU A 105 -11.85 -8.06 -4.31
C GLU A 105 -12.10 -8.16 -5.82
N LYS A 106 -12.66 -7.11 -6.43
CA LYS A 106 -12.85 -7.04 -7.89
C LYS A 106 -11.55 -7.15 -8.66
N LEU A 107 -10.49 -6.48 -8.19
CA LEU A 107 -9.20 -6.42 -8.91
C LEU A 107 -8.31 -7.64 -8.66
N PHE A 108 -8.32 -8.19 -7.44
CA PHE A 108 -7.35 -9.20 -7.03
C PHE A 108 -7.98 -10.44 -6.38
N GLY A 109 -9.31 -10.55 -6.36
CA GLY A 109 -10.06 -11.68 -5.81
C GLY A 109 -10.36 -11.58 -4.31
N ASP A 110 -11.20 -12.49 -3.83
CA ASP A 110 -11.60 -12.60 -2.42
C ASP A 110 -10.42 -13.06 -1.54
N ARG A 111 -9.66 -12.09 -1.05
CA ARG A 111 -8.50 -12.29 -0.17
C ARG A 111 -8.24 -11.11 0.75
N PHE A 112 -9.16 -10.17 0.86
CA PHE A 112 -8.95 -8.94 1.62
C PHE A 112 -9.82 -8.93 2.86
N VAL A 113 -9.29 -8.37 3.95
CA VAL A 113 -10.05 -8.20 5.18
C VAL A 113 -9.87 -6.79 5.66
N ASP A 114 -10.96 -6.03 5.70
CA ASP A 114 -10.95 -4.70 6.28
C ASP A 114 -10.73 -4.79 7.79
N ARG A 115 -9.72 -4.08 8.28
CA ARG A 115 -9.38 -3.96 9.70
C ARG A 115 -9.90 -2.65 10.31
N GLY A 116 -10.62 -1.85 9.53
CA GLY A 116 -11.34 -0.65 9.96
C GLY A 116 -10.47 0.58 10.20
N SER A 117 -9.17 0.43 10.49
CA SER A 117 -8.28 1.57 10.74
C SER A 117 -6.85 1.35 10.24
N LEU A 118 -6.20 2.45 9.86
CA LEU A 118 -4.77 2.47 9.55
C LEU A 118 -3.91 2.03 10.75
N MET A 119 -4.38 2.25 11.98
CA MET A 119 -3.66 1.83 13.19
C MET A 119 -3.60 0.30 13.28
N ALA A 120 -4.71 -0.38 12.99
CA ALA A 120 -4.73 -1.84 12.94
C ALA A 120 -3.76 -2.39 11.89
N ILE A 121 -3.63 -1.71 10.74
CA ILE A 121 -2.66 -2.08 9.68
C ILE A 121 -1.21 -1.79 10.11
N ALA A 122 -0.94 -0.66 10.74
CA ALA A 122 0.40 -0.29 11.16
C ALA A 122 0.95 -1.23 12.25
N VAL A 123 0.11 -1.65 13.19
CA VAL A 123 0.50 -2.56 14.29
C VAL A 123 0.57 -4.02 13.82
N SER A 124 -0.24 -4.44 12.84
CA SER A 124 -0.19 -5.80 12.31
C SER A 124 1.00 -6.05 11.38
N ASN A 125 1.61 -4.99 10.85
CA ASN A 125 2.85 -5.11 10.08
C ASN A 125 4.03 -5.41 11.00
N LEU A 126 4.32 -6.70 11.19
CA LEU A 126 5.40 -7.18 12.04
C LEU A 126 6.80 -6.93 11.46
N ASN A 127 6.91 -6.52 10.18
CA ASN A 127 8.21 -6.43 9.51
C ASN A 127 9.19 -5.49 10.23
N PRO A 128 8.84 -4.23 10.58
CA PRO A 128 9.80 -3.34 11.24
C PRO A 128 10.31 -3.88 12.57
N GLN A 129 9.44 -4.50 13.37
CA GLN A 129 9.80 -5.05 14.69
C GLN A 129 10.70 -6.28 14.54
N ASN A 130 10.31 -7.23 13.67
CA ASN A 130 11.06 -8.47 13.46
C ASN A 130 12.42 -8.21 12.81
N HIS A 131 12.46 -7.40 11.76
CA HIS A 131 13.70 -7.09 11.06
C HIS A 131 14.64 -6.24 11.91
N MET A 132 14.13 -5.33 12.75
CA MET A 132 14.98 -4.59 13.69
C MET A 132 15.69 -5.53 14.66
N GLY A 133 14.98 -6.47 15.29
CA GLY A 133 15.59 -7.43 16.21
C GLY A 133 16.66 -8.30 15.54
N ILE A 134 16.38 -8.79 14.33
CA ILE A 134 17.34 -9.58 13.55
C ILE A 134 18.56 -8.73 13.18
N ALA A 135 18.37 -7.49 12.73
CA ALA A 135 19.44 -6.61 12.29
C ALA A 135 20.36 -6.19 13.42
N LEU A 136 19.80 -5.83 14.57
CA LEU A 136 20.57 -5.44 15.75
C LEU A 136 21.54 -6.53 16.21
N CYS A 137 21.11 -7.79 16.14
CA CYS A 137 21.90 -8.94 16.58
C CYS A 137 22.74 -9.60 15.48
N ASN A 138 22.66 -9.15 14.22
CA ASN A 138 23.40 -9.70 13.08
C ASN A 138 24.06 -8.61 12.22
N LEU A 139 24.50 -7.50 12.84
CA LEU A 139 25.11 -6.36 12.17
C LEU A 139 26.27 -6.73 11.22
N THR A 140 27.01 -7.80 11.48
CA THR A 140 28.14 -8.24 10.65
C THR A 140 27.73 -9.10 9.44
N ARG A 141 26.44 -9.39 9.25
CA ARG A 141 25.92 -10.30 8.21
C ARG A 141 24.78 -9.71 7.38
N MET A 142 24.41 -8.46 7.61
CA MET A 142 23.41 -7.73 6.82
C MET A 142 24.13 -6.68 5.98
N GLU A 143 24.43 -7.04 4.74
CA GLU A 143 25.04 -6.21 3.69
C GLU A 143 24.10 -6.05 2.50
#